data_AF-A0A3C0DVM6-F1
#
_entry.id   AF-A0A3C0DVM6-F1
#
_cell.length_a   1.000
_cell.length_b   1.000
_cell.length_c   1.000
_cell.angle_alpha   90.00
_cell.angle_beta   90.00
_cell.angle_gamma   90.00
#
_symmetry.space_group_name_H-M   'P 1'
#
loop_
_entity.id
_entity.type
_entity.pdbx_description
1 polymer ?
#
loop_
_entity_poly.entity_id
_entity_poly.type
_entity_poly.pdbx_seq_one_letter_code
_entity_poly.pdbx_strand_id
1 'polypeptide(L)'
;PMHHRPEKPKIYDAPFAFVPRVMDNSAGGQLWVPANHWGTLGGKMVHLSYGRCTAMIGIPDRSNNSQGAMINLPGIYLSGAMRGRFNPHDGHMYVSGLRGWQTSAVHDGCFQRLRRVAGPLRHPIDYATTPGQIEITFDTTLDRELAEDPESYSLEQWNYLWSSQYGSKDWSIRNPKKNGRDPVPIKNAKLKKDGRTIVLIVPALTKAMQFELKYDIDDTGGKLVRGSMAGTINEL
;
A
#
# COMPACT_ATOMS: atom_id res chain seq x y z
N PRO A 1 -15.07 20.75 2.56
CA PRO A 1 -16.50 20.39 2.70
C PRO A 1 -16.67 19.28 3.75
N MET A 2 -16.81 19.68 5.02
CA MET A 2 -17.28 18.74 6.04
C MET A 2 -18.79 18.60 5.85
N HIS A 3 -19.24 17.38 5.61
CA HIS A 3 -20.65 17.04 5.57
C HIS A 3 -21.22 17.35 6.96
N HIS A 4 -22.04 18.41 7.05
CA HIS A 4 -22.80 18.71 8.24
C HIS A 4 -23.84 17.60 8.43
N ARG A 5 -23.45 16.51 9.11
CA ARG A 5 -24.37 15.45 9.50
C ARG A 5 -25.28 16.02 10.62
N PRO A 6 -26.60 15.80 10.58
CA PRO A 6 -27.52 16.26 11.62
C PRO A 6 -27.15 15.73 13.00
N GLU A 7 -26.65 14.49 13.05
CA GLU A 7 -26.14 13.85 14.25
C GLU A 7 -24.62 13.76 14.21
N LYS A 8 -23.99 14.04 15.36
CA LYS A 8 -22.55 13.86 15.51
C LYS A 8 -22.22 12.37 15.31
N PRO A 9 -21.36 12.01 14.33
CA PRO A 9 -20.95 10.63 14.17
C PRO A 9 -20.30 10.12 15.45
N LYS A 10 -20.60 8.87 15.82
CA LYS A 10 -19.97 8.14 16.93
C LYS A 10 -18.84 7.23 16.45
N ILE A 11 -18.68 7.09 15.14
CA ILE A 11 -17.62 6.35 14.46
C ILE A 11 -17.47 6.90 13.04
N TYR A 12 -16.42 6.46 12.34
CA TYR A 12 -16.17 6.76 10.93
C TYR A 12 -16.59 5.58 10.04
N ASP A 13 -16.82 5.86 8.75
CA ASP A 13 -16.96 4.84 7.72
C ASP A 13 -15.57 4.25 7.44
N ALA A 14 -15.42 2.92 7.49
CA ALA A 14 -14.12 2.27 7.28
C ALA A 14 -13.63 2.53 5.85
N PRO A 15 -12.42 3.11 5.67
CA PRO A 15 -11.85 3.29 4.35
C PRO A 15 -11.33 1.96 3.79
N PHE A 16 -11.14 1.92 2.47
CA PHE A 16 -10.41 0.86 1.79
C PHE A 16 -9.05 0.58 2.45
N ALA A 17 -8.30 1.63 2.73
CA ALA A 17 -7.06 1.57 3.51
C ALA A 17 -6.88 2.87 4.29
N PHE A 18 -6.53 2.76 5.57
CA PHE A 18 -5.87 3.84 6.29
C PHE A 18 -4.42 3.87 5.80
N VAL A 19 -4.11 4.78 4.89
CA VAL A 19 -2.73 4.92 4.36
C VAL A 19 -1.83 5.55 5.43
N PRO A 20 -0.66 4.96 5.75
CA PRO A 20 0.26 5.56 6.71
C PRO A 20 0.67 6.97 6.28
N ARG A 21 0.67 7.93 7.21
CA ARG A 21 1.12 9.31 6.96
C ARG A 21 2.52 9.39 6.32
N VAL A 22 3.37 8.41 6.59
CA VAL A 22 4.71 8.31 5.97
C VAL A 22 4.64 8.06 4.46
N MET A 23 3.66 7.28 4.00
CA MET A 23 3.41 6.99 2.57
C MET A 23 2.59 8.08 1.91
N ASP A 24 1.61 8.65 2.61
CA ASP A 24 0.82 9.76 2.11
C ASP A 24 0.36 10.66 3.25
N ASN A 25 0.84 11.90 3.27
CA ASN A 25 0.39 12.92 4.22
C ASN A 25 -0.67 13.86 3.62
N SER A 26 -0.92 13.80 2.32
CA SER A 26 -1.92 14.61 1.64
C SER A 26 -2.23 14.01 0.27
N ALA A 27 -3.44 13.47 0.15
CA ALA A 27 -3.88 12.77 -1.04
C ALA A 27 -4.03 13.72 -2.25
N GLY A 28 -3.62 13.22 -3.41
CA GLY A 28 -3.94 13.78 -4.70
C GLY A 28 -5.27 13.22 -5.22
N GLY A 29 -5.25 12.70 -6.44
CA GLY A 29 -6.39 12.04 -7.08
C GLY A 29 -6.19 10.54 -7.20
N GLN A 30 -7.30 9.84 -7.39
CA GLN A 30 -7.33 8.42 -7.73
C GLN A 30 -7.71 8.25 -9.21
N LEU A 31 -7.20 7.18 -9.81
CA LEU A 31 -7.51 6.75 -11.16
C LEU A 31 -7.30 5.24 -11.27
N TRP A 32 -7.77 4.63 -12.36
CA TRP A 32 -7.65 3.19 -12.57
C TRP A 32 -6.80 2.93 -13.80
N VAL A 33 -5.91 1.94 -13.68
CA VAL A 33 -5.19 1.40 -14.83
C VAL A 33 -6.23 0.79 -15.78
N PRO A 34 -6.27 1.17 -17.07
CA PRO A 34 -7.19 0.54 -18.01
C PRO A 34 -6.93 -0.98 -18.10
N ALA A 35 -7.98 -1.79 -18.27
CA ALA A 35 -7.89 -3.24 -18.13
C ALA A 35 -6.86 -3.92 -19.05
N ASN A 36 -6.65 -3.38 -20.26
CA ASN A 36 -5.69 -3.87 -21.25
C ASN A 36 -4.31 -3.20 -21.16
N HIS A 37 -4.02 -2.47 -20.07
CA HIS A 37 -2.78 -1.72 -19.88
C HIS A 37 -1.99 -2.23 -18.67
N TRP A 38 -0.67 -2.16 -18.78
CA TRP A 38 0.29 -2.48 -17.70
C TRP A 38 0.20 -3.90 -17.11
N GLY A 39 -0.38 -4.85 -17.84
CA GLY A 39 -0.37 -6.27 -17.48
C GLY A 39 -1.21 -6.57 -16.22
N THR A 40 -0.58 -7.17 -15.21
CA THR A 40 -1.22 -7.56 -13.94
C THR A 40 -1.78 -6.39 -13.12
N LEU A 41 -1.43 -5.16 -13.51
CA LEU A 41 -1.97 -3.94 -12.91
C LEU A 41 -3.27 -3.46 -13.54
N GLY A 42 -3.69 -4.03 -14.67
CA GLY A 42 -4.94 -3.67 -15.34
C GLY A 42 -6.14 -3.73 -14.38
N GLY A 43 -6.93 -2.67 -14.36
CA GLY A 43 -8.09 -2.52 -13.47
C GLY A 43 -7.77 -2.13 -12.02
N LYS A 44 -6.49 -2.09 -11.61
CA LYS A 44 -6.13 -1.68 -10.25
C LYS A 44 -6.17 -0.16 -10.09
N MET A 45 -6.48 0.27 -8.87
CA MET A 45 -6.49 1.69 -8.50
C MET A 45 -5.06 2.20 -8.34
N VAL A 46 -4.76 3.33 -8.97
CA VAL A 46 -3.61 4.19 -8.67
C VAL A 46 -4.08 5.32 -7.77
N HIS A 47 -3.38 5.53 -6.66
CA HIS A 47 -3.56 6.68 -5.77
C HIS A 47 -2.34 7.58 -5.86
N LEU A 48 -2.55 8.86 -6.14
CA LEU A 48 -1.48 9.85 -6.17
C LEU A 48 -1.31 10.48 -4.79
N SER A 49 -0.08 10.60 -4.31
CA SER A 49 0.24 11.41 -3.14
C SER A 49 0.69 12.80 -3.59
N TYR A 50 -0.11 13.81 -3.26
CA TYR A 50 0.29 15.20 -3.43
C TYR A 50 1.40 15.55 -2.44
N GLY A 51 1.24 15.14 -1.18
CA GLY A 51 2.20 15.47 -0.12
C GLY A 51 3.58 14.83 -0.32
N ARG A 52 3.63 13.57 -0.78
CA ARG A 52 4.89 12.84 -1.01
C ARG A 52 5.40 12.90 -2.44
N CYS A 53 4.63 13.47 -3.36
CA CYS A 53 4.97 13.49 -4.78
C CYS A 53 5.22 12.08 -5.33
N THR A 54 4.43 11.09 -4.90
CA THR A 54 4.55 9.69 -5.33
C THR A 54 3.23 9.18 -5.91
N ALA A 55 3.25 7.97 -6.45
CA ALA A 55 2.06 7.20 -6.77
C ALA A 55 2.10 5.87 -6.02
N MET A 56 0.94 5.34 -5.67
CA MET A 56 0.76 4.03 -5.06
C MET A 56 -0.24 3.22 -5.89
N ILE A 57 -0.11 1.89 -5.87
CA ILE A 57 -1.13 0.97 -6.37
C ILE A 57 -1.92 0.40 -5.18
N GLY A 58 -3.24 0.40 -5.30
CA GLY A 58 -4.15 -0.23 -4.35
C GLY A 58 -4.45 -1.67 -4.76
N ILE A 59 -4.29 -2.59 -3.84
CA ILE A 59 -4.64 -4.00 -3.99
C ILE A 59 -5.76 -4.29 -3.00
N PRO A 60 -6.93 -4.80 -3.43
CA PRO A 60 -7.97 -5.24 -2.52
C PRO A 60 -7.52 -6.51 -1.79
N ASP A 61 -7.93 -6.66 -0.54
CA ASP A 61 -7.80 -7.94 0.14
C ASP A 61 -8.74 -8.95 -0.51
N ARG A 62 -8.21 -10.07 -1.00
CA ARG A 62 -9.00 -11.11 -1.65
C ARG A 62 -9.98 -11.78 -0.68
N SER A 63 -9.71 -11.79 0.63
CA SER A 63 -10.65 -12.32 1.62
C SER A 63 -11.80 -11.34 1.91
N ASN A 64 -11.58 -10.04 1.74
CA ASN A 64 -12.58 -8.99 1.93
C ASN A 64 -12.27 -7.75 1.07
N ASN A 65 -12.95 -7.61 -0.06
CA ASN A 65 -12.69 -6.54 -1.02
C ASN A 65 -13.07 -5.11 -0.54
N SER A 66 -13.69 -4.97 0.64
CA SER A 66 -13.93 -3.67 1.27
C SER A 66 -12.69 -3.07 1.95
N GLN A 67 -11.67 -3.89 2.19
CA GLN A 67 -10.37 -3.48 2.70
C GLN A 67 -9.26 -3.75 1.67
N GLY A 68 -8.10 -3.15 1.91
CA GLY A 68 -7.02 -3.17 0.95
C GLY A 68 -5.69 -2.70 1.52
N ALA A 69 -4.68 -2.77 0.67
CA ALA A 69 -3.34 -2.29 0.95
C ALA A 69 -2.80 -1.47 -0.22
N MET A 70 -1.92 -0.54 0.12
CA MET A 70 -1.25 0.36 -0.80
C MET A 70 0.22 -0.02 -0.88
N ILE A 71 0.77 0.06 -2.09
CA ILE A 71 2.19 -0.19 -2.37
C ILE A 71 2.72 1.00 -3.17
N ASN A 72 3.84 1.58 -2.76
CA ASN A 72 4.46 2.65 -3.54
C ASN A 72 4.94 2.13 -4.90
N LEU A 73 4.59 2.85 -5.95
CA LEU A 73 5.22 2.71 -7.25
C LEU A 73 6.59 3.42 -7.23
N PRO A 74 7.57 2.95 -8.02
CA PRO A 74 8.88 3.58 -8.05
C PRO A 74 8.81 5.00 -8.65
N GLY A 75 9.69 5.86 -8.16
CA GLY A 75 9.88 7.23 -8.65
C GLY A 75 9.19 8.30 -7.80
N ILE A 76 9.62 9.54 -8.01
CA ILE A 76 9.12 10.74 -7.34
C ILE A 76 8.84 11.79 -8.41
N TYR A 77 7.67 12.41 -8.35
CA TYR A 77 7.28 13.54 -9.19
C TYR A 77 7.93 14.83 -8.71
N LEU A 78 8.16 15.74 -9.65
CA LEU A 78 8.79 17.04 -9.40
C LEU A 78 7.92 17.99 -8.57
N SER A 79 6.60 17.78 -8.59
CA SER A 79 5.63 18.52 -7.79
C SER A 79 4.61 17.58 -7.19
N GLY A 80 3.77 18.09 -6.28
CA GLY A 80 2.76 17.29 -5.61
C GLY A 80 1.77 16.70 -6.60
N ALA A 81 1.81 15.38 -6.78
CA ALA A 81 1.01 14.66 -7.76
C ALA A 81 -0.48 14.80 -7.45
N MET A 82 -1.19 15.62 -8.23
CA MET A 82 -2.58 15.99 -7.95
C MET A 82 -3.57 15.26 -8.85
N ARG A 83 -3.32 15.23 -10.16
CA ARG A 83 -4.26 14.64 -11.13
C ARG A 83 -3.50 13.78 -12.12
N GLY A 84 -4.02 12.58 -12.36
CA GLY A 84 -3.51 11.65 -13.36
C GLY A 84 -4.55 11.32 -14.42
N ARG A 85 -4.14 11.06 -15.64
CA ARG A 85 -4.98 10.46 -16.71
C ARG A 85 -4.16 9.47 -17.54
N PHE A 86 -4.80 8.38 -17.95
CA PHE A 86 -4.24 7.51 -18.98
C PHE A 86 -4.53 8.09 -20.36
N ASN A 87 -3.50 8.19 -21.19
CA ASN A 87 -3.65 8.60 -22.58
C ASN A 87 -4.09 7.37 -23.42
N PRO A 88 -5.22 7.44 -24.15
CA PRO A 88 -5.72 6.31 -24.93
C PRO A 88 -4.85 5.94 -26.14
N HIS A 89 -3.95 6.83 -26.58
CA HIS A 89 -3.10 6.60 -27.76
C HIS A 89 -1.83 5.80 -27.44
N ASP A 90 -1.19 6.06 -26.30
CA ASP A 90 0.06 5.39 -25.92
C ASP A 90 -0.05 4.53 -24.64
N GLY A 91 -1.19 4.62 -23.94
CA GLY A 91 -1.44 3.81 -22.77
C GLY A 91 -0.61 4.18 -21.54
N HIS A 92 -0.01 5.36 -21.53
CA HIS A 92 0.81 5.86 -20.42
C HIS A 92 -0.01 6.76 -19.51
N MET A 93 0.42 6.85 -18.25
CA MET A 93 -0.20 7.72 -17.26
C MET A 93 0.51 9.06 -17.25
N TYR A 94 -0.23 10.14 -17.43
CA TYR A 94 0.25 11.50 -17.35
C TYR A 94 -0.26 12.15 -16.08
N VAL A 95 0.65 12.75 -15.32
CA VAL A 95 0.40 13.35 -14.02
C VAL A 95 0.72 14.83 -14.07
N SER A 96 -0.24 15.65 -13.63
CA SER A 96 0.00 17.05 -13.31
C SER A 96 -0.01 17.26 -11.80
N GLY A 97 0.91 18.09 -11.36
CA GLY A 97 1.10 18.42 -9.96
C GLY A 97 1.38 19.90 -9.75
N LEU A 98 1.27 20.32 -8.50
CA LEU A 98 1.57 21.68 -8.05
C LEU A 98 2.31 21.66 -6.72
N ARG A 99 2.92 22.76 -6.34
CA ARG A 99 3.52 22.94 -5.01
C ARG A 99 2.62 23.78 -4.11
N GLY A 100 2.50 23.34 -2.87
CA GLY A 100 1.79 24.06 -1.82
C GLY A 100 2.12 23.46 -0.45
N TRP A 101 1.18 23.57 0.49
CA TRP A 101 1.41 23.24 1.90
C TRP A 101 1.85 21.77 2.11
N GLN A 102 2.93 21.57 2.90
CA GLN A 102 3.47 20.26 3.32
C GLN A 102 3.67 19.23 2.19
N THR A 103 4.23 19.69 1.07
CA THR A 103 4.65 18.82 -0.03
C THR A 103 6.16 18.59 -0.02
N SER A 104 6.59 17.47 -0.60
CA SER A 104 7.99 17.21 -0.97
C SER A 104 8.38 17.77 -2.34
N ALA A 105 7.57 18.67 -2.91
CA ALA A 105 7.73 19.19 -4.26
C ALA A 105 9.00 20.04 -4.40
N VAL A 106 9.74 19.82 -5.48
CA VAL A 106 10.94 20.61 -5.84
C VAL A 106 10.62 21.75 -6.81
N HIS A 107 9.55 21.62 -7.60
CA HIS A 107 9.10 22.64 -8.56
C HIS A 107 7.65 23.08 -8.29
N ASP A 108 7.28 24.26 -8.76
CA ASP A 108 5.94 24.84 -8.57
C ASP A 108 4.82 24.07 -9.27
N GLY A 109 5.15 23.40 -10.37
CA GLY A 109 4.25 22.51 -11.08
C GLY A 109 5.00 21.50 -11.92
N CYS A 110 4.31 20.44 -12.31
CA CYS A 110 4.86 19.42 -13.18
C CYS A 110 3.80 18.89 -14.15
N PHE A 111 4.26 18.45 -15.31
CA PHE A 111 3.53 17.55 -16.20
C PHE A 111 4.48 16.41 -16.58
N GLN A 112 4.25 15.23 -16.01
CA GLN A 112 5.18 14.11 -16.10
C GLN A 112 4.46 12.82 -16.48
N ARG A 113 5.18 11.95 -17.17
CA ARG A 113 4.67 10.67 -17.64
C ARG A 113 5.23 9.52 -16.80
N LEU A 114 4.36 8.69 -16.26
CA LEU A 114 4.69 7.36 -15.77
C LEU A 114 4.32 6.33 -16.84
N ARG A 115 5.28 5.48 -17.19
CA ARG A 115 5.06 4.38 -18.15
C ARG A 115 5.58 3.07 -17.58
N ARG A 116 4.91 1.99 -17.95
CA ARG A 116 5.42 0.63 -17.75
C ARG A 116 6.56 0.38 -18.73
N VAL A 117 7.69 -0.08 -18.23
CA VAL A 117 8.78 -0.65 -19.05
C VAL A 117 8.69 -2.18 -19.05
N ALA A 118 9.33 -2.83 -20.01
CA ALA A 118 9.38 -4.29 -20.10
C ALA A 118 10.04 -4.93 -18.86
N GLY A 119 9.73 -6.20 -18.61
CA GLY A 119 10.27 -6.98 -17.48
C GLY A 119 9.36 -6.98 -16.24
N PRO A 120 9.63 -7.82 -15.23
CA PRO A 120 8.80 -7.95 -14.04
C PRO A 120 8.79 -6.66 -13.21
N LEU A 121 7.68 -6.39 -12.54
CA LEU A 121 7.51 -5.28 -11.60
C LEU A 121 8.19 -5.56 -10.26
N ARG A 122 8.30 -6.83 -9.86
CA ARG A 122 8.85 -7.27 -8.57
C ARG A 122 8.10 -6.69 -7.37
N HIS A 123 6.77 -6.75 -7.42
CA HIS A 123 5.93 -6.37 -6.28
C HIS A 123 4.70 -7.27 -6.15
N PRO A 124 4.04 -7.25 -4.98
CA PRO A 124 2.77 -7.94 -4.78
C PRO A 124 1.70 -7.50 -5.77
N ILE A 125 0.95 -8.44 -6.34
CA ILE A 125 -0.17 -8.18 -7.26
C ILE A 125 -1.52 -8.67 -6.72
N ASP A 126 -1.48 -9.47 -5.67
CA ASP A 126 -2.63 -10.00 -4.97
C ASP A 126 -2.23 -10.34 -3.53
N TYR A 127 -3.18 -10.25 -2.59
CA TYR A 127 -2.95 -10.71 -1.23
C TYR A 127 -4.26 -11.08 -0.54
N ALA A 128 -4.17 -11.86 0.53
CA ALA A 128 -5.29 -12.17 1.40
C ALA A 128 -4.86 -12.13 2.87
N THR A 129 -5.72 -11.63 3.75
CA THR A 129 -5.55 -11.79 5.20
C THR A 129 -6.64 -12.70 5.77
N THR A 130 -6.24 -13.66 6.60
CA THR A 130 -7.15 -14.59 7.31
C THR A 130 -6.62 -14.84 8.72
N PRO A 131 -7.39 -15.46 9.63
CA PRO A 131 -6.92 -15.67 11.00
C PRO A 131 -5.60 -16.44 11.03
N GLY A 132 -4.56 -15.77 11.54
CA GLY A 132 -3.23 -16.36 11.69
C GLY A 132 -2.37 -16.38 10.43
N GLN A 133 -2.79 -15.81 9.29
CA GLN A 133 -2.06 -15.90 8.03
C GLN A 133 -2.17 -14.64 7.16
N ILE A 134 -1.09 -14.36 6.42
CA ILE A 134 -1.09 -13.42 5.30
C ILE A 134 -0.57 -14.17 4.07
N GLU A 135 -1.34 -14.16 2.99
CA GLU A 135 -0.93 -14.73 1.71
C GLU A 135 -0.66 -13.61 0.70
N ILE A 136 0.45 -13.68 -0.03
CA ILE A 136 0.91 -12.61 -0.93
C ILE A 136 1.44 -13.22 -2.22
N THR A 137 0.88 -12.80 -3.35
CA THR A 137 1.33 -13.24 -4.68
C THR A 137 2.11 -12.13 -5.35
N PHE A 138 3.31 -12.43 -5.82
CA PHE A 138 4.16 -11.52 -6.57
C PHE A 138 4.02 -11.74 -8.09
N ASP A 139 4.37 -10.74 -8.90
CA ASP A 139 4.34 -10.87 -10.35
C ASP A 139 5.54 -11.64 -10.95
N THR A 140 6.49 -12.05 -10.11
CA THR A 140 7.72 -12.76 -10.48
C THR A 140 7.92 -14.02 -9.64
N THR A 141 8.64 -15.00 -10.18
CA THR A 141 9.09 -16.18 -9.43
C THR A 141 10.15 -15.78 -8.42
N LEU A 142 10.01 -16.27 -7.19
CA LEU A 142 10.84 -15.90 -6.05
C LEU A 142 11.93 -16.95 -5.82
N ASP A 143 13.10 -16.48 -5.37
CA ASP A 143 14.09 -17.37 -4.80
C ASP A 143 13.51 -18.06 -3.56
N ARG A 144 13.60 -19.39 -3.51
CA ARG A 144 12.94 -20.18 -2.45
C ARG A 144 13.58 -19.96 -1.08
N GLU A 145 14.89 -19.86 -1.03
CA GLU A 145 15.63 -19.76 0.24
C GLU A 145 15.24 -18.48 0.98
N LEU A 146 15.31 -17.34 0.29
CA LEU A 146 14.91 -16.05 0.86
C LEU A 146 13.39 -15.94 1.03
N ALA A 147 12.61 -16.50 0.11
CA ALA A 147 11.15 -16.49 0.21
C ALA A 147 10.61 -17.21 1.46
N GLU A 148 11.25 -18.33 1.84
CA GLU A 148 10.84 -19.18 2.97
C GLU A 148 11.54 -18.80 4.29
N ASP A 149 12.41 -17.78 4.27
CA ASP A 149 13.01 -17.20 5.48
C ASP A 149 12.06 -16.18 6.14
N PRO A 150 11.56 -16.42 7.37
CA PRO A 150 10.74 -15.45 8.09
C PRO A 150 11.46 -14.12 8.37
N GLU A 151 12.79 -14.10 8.45
CA GLU A 151 13.58 -12.89 8.73
C GLU A 151 13.64 -11.93 7.52
N SER A 152 13.33 -12.40 6.32
CA SER A 152 13.13 -11.57 5.13
C SER A 152 11.87 -10.68 5.22
N TYR A 153 11.06 -10.82 6.27
CA TYR A 153 9.81 -10.10 6.44
C TYR A 153 9.72 -9.43 7.81
N SER A 154 9.13 -8.24 7.85
CA SER A 154 8.78 -7.59 9.12
C SER A 154 7.36 -7.05 9.07
N LEU A 155 6.56 -7.37 10.08
CA LEU A 155 5.18 -6.91 10.19
C LEU A 155 4.99 -6.06 11.44
N GLU A 156 4.38 -4.89 11.26
CA GLU A 156 3.90 -4.04 12.34
C GLU A 156 2.40 -3.78 12.19
N GLN A 157 1.68 -3.65 13.31
CA GLN A 157 0.28 -3.23 13.34
C GLN A 157 0.05 -2.10 14.35
N TRP A 158 -0.82 -1.14 14.01
CA TRP A 158 -1.16 -0.02 14.88
C TRP A 158 -2.49 0.62 14.48
N ASN A 159 -3.00 1.48 15.36
CA ASN A 159 -4.21 2.25 15.14
C ASN A 159 -3.95 3.76 15.19
N TYR A 160 -4.85 4.52 14.57
CA TYR A 160 -5.03 5.92 14.85
C TYR A 160 -6.04 6.12 15.98
N LEU A 161 -5.79 7.15 16.78
CA LEU A 161 -6.78 7.67 17.70
C LEU A 161 -7.70 8.63 16.96
N TRP A 162 -8.98 8.26 16.85
CA TRP A 162 -10.02 9.16 16.38
C TRP A 162 -10.41 10.13 17.51
N SER A 163 -10.07 11.41 17.34
CA SER A 163 -10.29 12.45 18.34
C SER A 163 -10.55 13.80 17.68
N SER A 164 -10.86 14.83 18.47
CA SER A 164 -10.99 16.20 17.99
C SER A 164 -9.64 16.87 17.67
N GLN A 165 -8.52 16.24 18.01
CA GLN A 165 -7.19 16.78 17.75
C GLN A 165 -6.82 16.63 16.27
N TYR A 166 -6.08 17.60 15.74
CA TYR A 166 -5.61 17.52 14.37
C TYR A 166 -4.51 16.46 14.23
N GLY A 167 -4.78 15.46 13.41
CA GLY A 167 -3.89 14.33 13.18
C GLY A 167 -3.93 13.29 14.30
N SER A 168 -3.16 12.23 14.12
CA SER A 168 -3.02 11.16 15.11
C SER A 168 -1.59 10.66 15.13
N LYS A 169 -1.14 10.24 16.31
CA LYS A 169 0.08 9.42 16.46
C LYS A 169 -0.25 7.98 16.07
N ASP A 170 0.78 7.17 15.93
CA ASP A 170 0.62 5.72 15.86
C ASP A 170 0.39 5.20 17.28
N TRP A 171 -0.70 4.44 17.48
CA TRP A 171 -1.08 3.88 18.78
C TRP A 171 -1.05 2.36 18.76
N SER A 172 -0.46 1.78 19.81
CA SER A 172 -0.38 0.34 19.97
C SER A 172 -1.78 -0.27 20.08
N ILE A 173 -2.00 -1.37 19.36
CA ILE A 173 -3.20 -2.20 19.46
C ILE A 173 -3.20 -2.95 20.80
N ARG A 174 -2.05 -3.48 21.21
CA ARG A 174 -1.89 -4.24 22.46
C ARG A 174 -2.01 -3.36 23.70
N ASN A 175 -1.57 -2.10 23.62
CA ASN A 175 -1.71 -1.12 24.68
C ASN A 175 -2.24 0.22 24.10
N PRO A 176 -3.56 0.42 24.02
CA PRO A 176 -4.19 1.59 23.40
C PRO A 176 -3.83 2.95 24.02
N LYS A 177 -3.18 2.98 25.19
CA LYS A 177 -2.70 4.20 25.85
C LYS A 177 -1.22 4.49 25.54
N LYS A 178 -0.55 3.64 24.78
CA LYS A 178 0.86 3.75 24.41
C LYS A 178 0.99 4.16 22.95
N ASN A 179 1.77 5.21 22.70
CA ASN A 179 2.22 5.55 21.35
C ASN A 179 3.22 4.49 20.86
N GLY A 180 3.06 4.07 19.62
CA GLY A 180 3.96 3.14 18.95
C GLY A 180 3.23 2.15 18.07
N ARG A 181 4.02 1.38 17.33
CA ARG A 181 3.56 0.27 16.51
C ARG A 181 3.88 -1.04 17.21
N ASP A 182 2.99 -2.01 17.08
CA ASP A 182 3.21 -3.34 17.62
C ASP A 182 3.93 -4.20 16.59
N PRO A 183 5.18 -4.66 16.83
CA PRO A 183 5.75 -5.72 16.03
C PRO A 183 4.94 -6.99 16.22
N VAL A 184 4.62 -7.64 15.10
CA VAL A 184 3.85 -8.88 15.03
C VAL A 184 4.76 -9.98 14.47
N PRO A 185 5.19 -10.96 15.29
CA PRO A 185 6.12 -11.98 14.86
C PRO A 185 5.56 -12.85 13.73
N ILE A 186 6.35 -13.01 12.67
CA ILE A 186 6.12 -13.98 11.59
C ILE A 186 6.81 -15.27 12.02
N LYS A 187 6.05 -16.34 12.21
CA LYS A 187 6.55 -17.62 12.73
C LYS A 187 7.12 -18.52 11.65
N ASN A 188 6.60 -18.42 10.43
CA ASN A 188 7.03 -19.22 9.31
C ASN A 188 6.65 -18.51 8.00
N ALA A 189 7.39 -18.79 6.93
CA ALA A 189 7.08 -18.38 5.57
C ALA A 189 7.13 -19.62 4.66
N LYS A 190 6.18 -19.74 3.74
CA LYS A 190 6.11 -20.89 2.82
C LYS A 190 5.81 -20.44 1.41
N LEU A 191 6.66 -20.82 0.46
CA LEU A 191 6.46 -20.57 -0.96
C LEU A 191 5.58 -21.67 -1.54
N LYS A 192 4.44 -21.27 -2.13
CA LYS A 192 3.53 -22.18 -2.83
C LYS A 192 4.20 -22.77 -4.08
N LYS A 193 3.58 -23.81 -4.63
CA LYS A 193 4.04 -24.52 -5.83
C LYS A 193 4.10 -23.64 -7.09
N ASP A 194 3.38 -22.52 -7.10
CA ASP A 194 3.42 -21.55 -8.20
C ASP A 194 4.72 -20.75 -8.27
N GLY A 195 5.57 -20.86 -7.24
CA GLY A 195 6.84 -20.14 -7.13
C GLY A 195 6.70 -18.63 -6.96
N ARG A 196 5.48 -18.12 -6.70
CA ARG A 196 5.18 -16.67 -6.65
C ARG A 196 4.40 -16.25 -5.42
N THR A 197 3.75 -17.19 -4.75
CA THR A 197 2.88 -16.91 -3.62
C THR A 197 3.51 -17.35 -2.31
N ILE A 198 3.67 -16.40 -1.38
CA ILE A 198 4.14 -16.62 -0.02
C ILE A 198 2.96 -16.72 0.91
N VAL A 199 2.97 -17.71 1.80
CA VAL A 199 2.08 -17.79 2.95
C VAL A 199 2.90 -17.52 4.21
N LEU A 200 2.63 -16.41 4.87
CA LEU A 200 3.22 -16.03 6.15
C LEU A 200 2.31 -16.52 7.28
N ILE A 201 2.88 -17.25 8.24
CA ILE A 201 2.18 -17.71 9.44
C ILE A 201 2.38 -16.66 10.54
N VAL A 202 1.29 -15.99 10.91
CA VAL A 202 1.28 -14.84 11.82
C VAL A 202 0.19 -15.06 12.89
N PRO A 203 0.42 -15.91 13.91
CA PRO A 203 -0.63 -16.31 14.85
C PRO A 203 -1.26 -15.15 15.64
N ALA A 204 -0.51 -14.06 15.81
CA ALA A 204 -0.95 -12.86 16.52
C ALA A 204 -1.55 -11.78 15.59
N LEU A 205 -1.84 -12.11 14.32
CA LEU A 205 -2.48 -11.20 13.39
C LEU A 205 -3.88 -10.83 13.90
N THR A 206 -4.16 -9.53 13.95
CA THR A 206 -5.43 -9.01 14.44
C THR A 206 -5.98 -7.91 13.53
N LYS A 207 -7.17 -7.43 13.84
CA LYS A 207 -7.75 -6.24 13.20
C LYS A 207 -6.91 -5.01 13.54
N ALA A 208 -6.64 -4.19 12.54
CA ALA A 208 -5.85 -2.98 12.66
C ALA A 208 -6.31 -1.96 11.63
N MET A 209 -6.39 -0.68 12.03
CA MET A 209 -6.50 0.40 11.04
C MET A 209 -5.31 0.33 10.10
N GLN A 210 -4.10 0.08 10.61
CA GLN A 210 -2.89 0.04 9.81
C GLN A 210 -2.05 -1.18 10.14
N PHE A 211 -1.57 -1.84 9.09
CA PHE A 211 -0.40 -2.69 9.14
C PHE A 211 0.62 -2.20 8.11
N GLU A 212 1.89 -2.51 8.34
CA GLU A 212 2.93 -2.43 7.32
C GLU A 212 3.72 -3.73 7.32
N LEU A 213 3.68 -4.41 6.19
CA LEU A 213 4.52 -5.56 5.91
C LEU A 213 5.67 -5.10 5.01
N LYS A 214 6.90 -5.26 5.49
CA LYS A 214 8.10 -5.07 4.69
C LYS A 214 8.63 -6.45 4.28
N TYR A 215 9.23 -6.49 3.10
CA TYR A 215 9.83 -7.69 2.55
C TYR A 215 11.15 -7.33 1.85
N ASP A 216 12.12 -8.23 1.98
CA ASP A 216 13.44 -8.14 1.39
C ASP A 216 13.90 -9.54 0.96
N ILE A 217 13.58 -9.88 -0.30
CA ILE A 217 13.86 -11.18 -0.92
C ILE A 217 14.38 -10.96 -2.35
N ASP A 218 14.75 -12.03 -3.04
CA ASP A 218 15.13 -12.00 -4.45
C ASP A 218 14.15 -12.77 -5.35
N ASP A 219 14.17 -12.43 -6.64
CA ASP A 219 13.61 -13.28 -7.69
C ASP A 219 14.60 -14.41 -8.06
N THR A 220 14.13 -15.41 -8.80
CA THR A 220 14.98 -16.53 -9.27
C THR A 220 16.13 -16.12 -10.20
N GLY A 221 16.16 -14.85 -10.63
CA GLY A 221 17.25 -14.26 -11.40
C GLY A 221 18.24 -13.46 -10.55
N GLY A 222 18.13 -13.52 -9.21
CA GLY A 222 18.99 -12.79 -8.27
C GLY A 222 18.74 -11.28 -8.26
N LYS A 223 17.54 -10.83 -8.63
CA LYS A 223 17.16 -9.40 -8.54
C LYS A 223 16.28 -9.16 -7.34
N LEU A 224 16.60 -8.08 -6.62
CA LEU A 224 15.86 -7.63 -5.44
C LEU A 224 14.37 -7.45 -5.70
N VAL A 225 13.59 -8.10 -4.85
CA VAL A 225 12.16 -7.91 -4.62
C VAL A 225 12.05 -7.32 -3.22
N ARG A 226 12.19 -5.99 -3.12
CA ARG A 226 12.21 -5.26 -1.85
C ARG A 226 11.15 -4.18 -1.83
N GLY A 227 10.41 -4.06 -0.73
CA GLY A 227 9.41 -3.02 -0.59
C GLY A 227 8.60 -3.12 0.69
N SER A 228 7.53 -2.33 0.73
CA SER A 228 6.53 -2.43 1.78
C SER A 228 5.12 -2.31 1.22
N MET A 229 4.20 -3.02 1.87
CA MET A 229 2.77 -2.99 1.64
C MET A 229 2.12 -2.56 2.94
N ALA A 230 1.33 -1.48 2.90
CA ALA A 230 0.61 -1.01 4.08
C ALA A 230 -0.87 -0.91 3.82
N GLY A 231 -1.67 -1.43 4.74
CA GLY A 231 -3.11 -1.56 4.52
C GLY A 231 -3.89 -1.64 5.82
N THR A 232 -5.14 -2.05 5.67
CA THR A 232 -6.10 -2.14 6.77
C THR A 232 -6.63 -3.56 6.89
N ILE A 233 -6.85 -4.00 8.13
CA ILE A 233 -7.52 -5.26 8.45
C ILE A 233 -8.72 -4.91 9.34
N ASN A 234 -9.89 -4.73 8.73
CA ASN A 234 -11.15 -4.54 9.44
C ASN A 234 -11.76 -5.90 9.84
N GLU A 235 -11.46 -6.94 9.06
CA GLU A 235 -11.92 -8.32 9.25
C GLU A 235 -10.84 -9.32 8.78
N LEU A 236 -10.87 -10.52 9.37
CA LEU A 236 -10.00 -11.66 9.08
C LEU A 236 -10.85 -12.87 8.68
#